data_AF-A0AAD3E0L5-F1
#
_entry.id   AF-A0AAD3E0L5-F1
#
_cell.length_a   1.000
_cell.length_b   1.000
_cell.length_c   1.000
_cell.angle_alpha   90.00
_cell.angle_beta   90.00
_cell.angle_gamma   90.00
#
_symmetry.space_group_name_H-M   'P 1'
#
loop_
_entity.id
_entity.type
_entity.pdbx_description
1 polymer ?
#
loop_
_entity_poly.entity_id
_entity_poly.type
_entity_poly.pdbx_seq_one_letter_code
_entity_poly.pdbx_strand_id
1 'polypeptide(L)'
;HGDVVRVSIYNLLPSNVVGLRGLKEGARVLPEGQAVALIEPYYKIMSDGAPGVRVDNPKEVVKLESLAPSNAAALQDTGRRHFQAAQYEEAAGCYSRALQRMPEADGAGSQLLVALLLNLSATHMRLDQPARALHCAAAATAI
;
A
#
# COMPACT_ATOMS: atom_id res chain seq x y z
N HIS A 1 -21.40 -12.94 10.53
CA HIS A 1 -21.03 -12.72 11.94
C HIS A 1 -19.53 -12.62 12.02
N GLY A 2 -18.98 -11.49 12.45
CA GLY A 2 -17.54 -11.32 12.63
C GLY A 2 -17.23 -11.25 14.12
N ASP A 3 -16.20 -11.95 14.57
CA ASP A 3 -15.72 -11.86 15.94
C ASP A 3 -14.92 -10.58 16.13
N VAL A 4 -15.21 -9.85 17.20
CA VAL A 4 -14.47 -8.63 17.57
C VAL A 4 -13.50 -8.99 18.69
N VAL A 5 -12.22 -8.75 18.46
CA VAL A 5 -11.17 -8.92 19.47
C VAL A 5 -10.62 -7.56 19.89
N ARG A 6 -10.37 -7.37 21.19
CA ARG A 6 -9.74 -6.15 21.68
C ARG A 6 -8.25 -6.16 21.32
N VAL A 7 -7.78 -5.07 20.73
CA VAL A 7 -6.35 -4.82 20.49
C VAL A 7 -5.87 -3.75 21.48
N SER A 8 -4.75 -4.02 22.16
CA SER A 8 -4.10 -3.06 23.07
C SER A 8 -2.69 -2.75 22.56
N ILE A 9 -2.48 -1.51 22.12
CA ILE A 9 -1.20 -1.03 21.59
C ILE A 9 -0.48 -0.23 22.68
N TYR A 10 0.66 -0.73 23.13
CA TYR A 10 1.47 -0.10 24.16
C TYR A 10 2.54 0.79 23.52
N ASN A 11 3.04 1.75 24.31
CA ASN A 11 4.13 2.67 23.92
C ASN A 11 3.85 3.50 22.65
N LEU A 12 2.59 3.56 22.18
CA LEU A 12 2.19 4.29 20.98
C LEU A 12 2.43 5.79 21.10
N LEU A 13 2.22 6.33 22.31
CA LEU A 13 2.44 7.73 22.63
C LEU A 13 3.62 7.85 23.62
N PRO A 14 4.34 8.99 23.63
CA PRO A 14 5.34 9.25 24.65
C PRO A 14 4.73 9.17 26.05
N SER A 15 5.47 8.63 27.01
CA SER A 15 5.00 8.34 28.38
C SER A 15 4.57 9.58 29.18
N ASN A 16 4.95 10.78 28.76
CA ASN A 16 4.50 12.04 29.36
C ASN A 16 3.16 12.56 28.78
N VAL A 17 2.58 11.88 27.79
CA VAL A 17 1.30 12.26 27.16
C VAL A 17 0.18 11.37 27.68
N VAL A 18 -0.50 11.83 28.74
CA VAL A 18 -1.55 11.09 29.46
C VAL A 18 -2.87 11.85 29.56
N GLY A 19 -3.92 11.19 30.07
CA GLY A 19 -5.23 11.79 30.29
C GLY A 19 -5.91 12.29 29.01
N LEU A 20 -6.66 13.39 29.10
CA LEU A 20 -7.35 14.02 27.97
C LEU A 20 -6.41 14.36 26.80
N ARG A 21 -5.17 14.78 27.09
CA ARG A 21 -4.16 15.07 26.07
C ARG A 21 -3.73 13.78 25.36
N GLY A 22 -3.51 12.70 26.10
CA GLY A 22 -3.22 11.37 25.56
C GLY A 22 -4.32 10.87 24.64
N LEU A 23 -5.59 11.03 25.03
CA LEU A 23 -6.72 10.62 24.19
C LEU A 23 -6.76 11.39 22.86
N LYS A 24 -6.55 12.72 22.89
CA LYS A 24 -6.53 13.55 21.67
C LYS A 24 -5.36 13.20 20.75
N GLU A 25 -4.15 13.02 21.30
CA GLU A 25 -2.99 12.62 20.50
C GLU A 25 -3.14 11.21 19.95
N GLY A 26 -3.68 10.28 20.73
CA GLY A 26 -3.99 8.92 20.30
C GLY A 26 -4.93 8.90 19.11
N ALA A 27 -6.04 9.64 19.18
CA ALA A 27 -6.99 9.79 18.07
C ALA A 27 -6.39 10.47 16.83
N ARG A 28 -5.32 11.27 16.99
CA ARG A 28 -4.60 11.86 15.86
C ARG A 28 -3.64 10.86 15.20
N VAL A 29 -2.95 10.05 16.00
CA VAL A 29 -2.00 9.04 15.51
C VAL A 29 -2.74 7.87 14.85
N LEU A 30 -3.80 7.39 15.50
CA LEU A 30 -4.63 6.28 15.03
C LEU A 30 -6.11 6.68 15.13
N PRO A 31 -6.65 7.39 14.11
CA PRO A 31 -8.03 7.82 14.12
C PRO A 31 -8.99 6.64 14.06
N GLU A 32 -10.18 6.82 14.63
CA GLU A 32 -11.25 5.82 14.55
C GLU A 32 -11.56 5.48 13.09
N GLY A 33 -11.71 4.19 12.79
CA GLY A 33 -11.91 3.68 11.44
C GLY A 33 -10.63 3.51 10.60
N GLN A 34 -9.46 3.93 11.09
CA GLN A 34 -8.18 3.67 10.42
C GLN A 34 -7.91 2.16 10.35
N ALA A 35 -7.90 1.62 9.14
CA ALA A 35 -7.48 0.23 8.92
C ALA A 35 -5.96 0.09 9.18
N VAL A 36 -5.60 -0.95 9.94
CA VAL A 36 -4.21 -1.29 10.27
C VAL A 36 -3.95 -2.78 10.06
N ALA A 37 -2.70 -3.12 9.78
CA ALA A 37 -2.19 -4.47 9.87
C ALA A 37 -1.30 -4.59 11.12
N LEU A 38 -1.38 -5.75 11.76
CA LEU A 38 -0.53 -6.11 12.89
C LEU A 38 0.51 -7.11 12.40
N ILE A 39 1.78 -6.75 12.51
CA ILE A 39 2.90 -7.64 12.24
C ILE A 39 3.00 -8.61 13.43
N GLU A 40 2.97 -9.91 13.16
CA GLU A 40 3.12 -10.98 14.16
C GLU A 40 2.19 -10.84 15.39
N PRO A 41 0.84 -10.89 15.22
CA PRO A 41 -0.10 -10.65 16.30
C PRO A 41 0.02 -11.70 17.41
N TYR A 42 0.27 -11.25 18.64
CA TYR A 42 0.32 -12.10 19.84
C TYR A 42 -1.02 -12.09 20.59
N TYR A 43 -1.71 -13.23 20.55
CA TYR A 43 -2.95 -13.46 21.30
C TYR A 43 -2.66 -13.90 22.74
N LYS A 44 -3.39 -13.32 23.69
CA LYS A 44 -3.35 -13.77 25.09
C LYS A 44 -4.67 -13.53 25.80
N ILE A 45 -4.83 -14.17 26.96
CA ILE A 45 -5.90 -13.86 27.90
C ILE A 45 -5.53 -12.59 28.66
N MET A 46 -6.42 -11.60 28.61
CA MET A 46 -6.27 -10.31 29.26
C MET A 46 -6.65 -10.40 30.74
N SER A 47 -6.41 -9.34 31.52
CA SER A 47 -6.70 -9.31 32.96
C SER A 47 -8.20 -9.44 33.30
N ASP A 48 -9.08 -9.13 32.35
CA ASP A 48 -10.53 -9.31 32.45
C ASP A 48 -10.99 -10.71 32.00
N GLY A 49 -10.06 -11.62 31.69
CA GLY A 49 -10.34 -12.99 31.25
C GLY A 49 -10.70 -13.11 29.76
N ALA A 50 -10.82 -12.02 29.02
CA ALA A 50 -11.14 -12.05 27.60
C ALA A 50 -9.90 -12.31 26.73
N PRO A 51 -10.02 -13.02 25.58
CA PRO A 51 -8.94 -13.07 24.60
C PRO A 51 -8.72 -11.69 23.98
N GLY A 52 -7.46 -11.30 23.80
CA GLY A 52 -7.08 -10.03 23.22
C GLY A 52 -5.73 -10.11 22.50
N VAL A 53 -5.46 -9.12 21.66
CA VAL A 53 -4.15 -8.94 21.03
C VAL A 53 -3.38 -7.86 21.78
N ARG A 54 -2.16 -8.19 22.18
CA ARG A 54 -1.23 -7.24 22.81
C ARG A 54 -0.12 -6.91 21.83
N VAL A 55 0.10 -5.61 21.62
CA VAL A 55 1.19 -5.10 20.78
C VAL A 55 2.09 -4.23 21.67
N ASP A 56 3.28 -4.74 21.99
CA ASP A 56 4.23 -4.05 22.87
C ASP A 56 5.11 -3.04 22.11
N ASN A 57 5.43 -3.35 20.85
CA ASN A 57 6.19 -2.51 19.95
C ASN A 57 5.25 -1.83 18.94
N PRO A 58 5.01 -0.51 19.03
CA PRO A 58 4.03 0.16 18.17
C PRO A 58 4.42 0.16 16.68
N LYS A 59 5.68 -0.15 16.32
CA LYS A 59 6.11 -0.30 14.92
C LYS A 59 5.52 -1.53 14.23
N GLU A 60 5.00 -2.49 14.99
CA GLU A 60 4.27 -3.65 14.46
C GLU A 60 2.84 -3.29 14.04
N VAL A 61 2.36 -2.09 14.36
CA VAL A 61 1.08 -1.56 13.87
C VAL A 61 1.36 -0.65 12.68
N VAL A 62 1.07 -1.15 11.49
CA VAL A 62 1.24 -0.39 10.25
C VAL A 62 -0.12 -0.03 9.66
N LYS A 63 -0.25 1.19 9.15
CA LYS A 63 -1.47 1.59 8.43
C LYS A 63 -1.64 0.71 7.21
N LEU A 64 -2.83 0.18 6.97
CA LEU A 64 -3.03 -0.80 5.90
C LEU A 64 -2.63 -0.25 4.52
N GLU A 65 -2.86 1.04 4.27
CA GLU A 65 -2.43 1.73 3.05
C GLU A 65 -0.91 1.83 2.89
N SER A 66 -0.14 1.74 3.97
CA SER A 66 1.33 1.72 3.89
C SER A 66 1.87 0.37 3.38
N LEU A 67 1.05 -0.69 3.45
CA LEU A 67 1.33 -1.98 2.82
C LEU A 67 0.97 -2.00 1.33
N ALA A 68 0.28 -0.97 0.82
CA ALA A 68 0.08 -0.86 -0.61
C ALA A 68 1.44 -0.67 -1.31
N PRO A 69 1.63 -1.20 -2.53
CA PRO A 69 2.86 -0.99 -3.29
C PRO A 69 3.19 0.51 -3.36
N SER A 70 4.33 0.88 -2.78
CA SER A 70 4.64 2.28 -2.47
C SER A 70 5.62 2.91 -3.45
N ASN A 71 6.43 2.10 -4.15
CA ASN A 71 7.39 2.54 -5.16
C ASN A 71 7.03 2.02 -6.56
N ALA A 72 7.65 2.60 -7.59
CA ALA A 72 7.36 2.28 -9.00
C ALA A 72 7.56 0.78 -9.32
N ALA A 73 8.62 0.15 -8.79
CA ALA A 73 8.90 -1.27 -9.04
C ALA A 73 7.84 -2.20 -8.43
N ALA A 74 7.44 -1.97 -7.18
CA ALA A 74 6.39 -2.78 -6.54
C ALA A 74 5.03 -2.60 -7.23
N LEU A 75 4.73 -1.39 -7.72
CA LEU A 75 3.53 -1.12 -8.51
C LEU A 75 3.60 -1.79 -9.89
N GLN A 76 4.78 -1.84 -10.52
CA GLN A 76 5.00 -2.61 -11.76
C GLN A 76 4.69 -4.09 -11.55
N ASP A 77 5.24 -4.72 -10.51
CA ASP A 77 5.03 -6.14 -10.23
C ASP A 77 3.58 -6.46 -9.89
N THR A 78 2.91 -5.55 -9.18
CA THR A 78 1.48 -5.66 -8.90
C THR A 78 0.64 -5.53 -10.17
N GLY A 79 0.97 -4.56 -11.03
CA GLY A 79 0.34 -4.41 -12.34
C GLY A 79 0.51 -5.64 -13.23
N ARG A 80 1.70 -6.28 -13.21
CA ARG A 80 1.96 -7.52 -13.95
C ARG A 80 1.09 -8.67 -13.48
N ARG A 81 0.91 -8.81 -12.16
CA ARG A 81 0.01 -9.82 -11.57
C ARG A 81 -1.44 -9.59 -11.98
N HIS A 82 -1.94 -8.35 -11.92
CA HIS A 82 -3.28 -8.01 -12.40
C HIS A 82 -3.44 -8.30 -13.90
N PHE A 83 -2.46 -7.93 -14.72
CA PHE A 83 -2.48 -8.20 -16.16
C PHE A 83 -2.55 -9.70 -16.47
N GLN A 84 -1.76 -10.52 -15.76
CA GLN A 84 -1.79 -11.99 -15.88
C GLN A 84 -3.14 -12.57 -15.44
N ALA A 85 -3.79 -11.95 -14.46
CA ALA A 85 -5.14 -12.30 -14.00
C ALA A 85 -6.27 -11.73 -14.90
N ALA A 86 -5.94 -11.12 -16.04
CA ALA A 86 -6.88 -10.43 -16.94
C ALA A 86 -7.68 -9.27 -16.30
N GLN A 87 -7.18 -8.73 -15.18
CA GLN A 87 -7.71 -7.56 -14.47
C GLN A 87 -7.06 -6.31 -15.06
N TYR A 88 -7.48 -5.93 -16.27
CA TYR A 88 -6.76 -4.96 -17.08
C TYR A 88 -6.91 -3.52 -16.56
N GLU A 89 -8.06 -3.17 -16.01
CA GLU A 89 -8.31 -1.86 -15.39
C GLU A 89 -7.42 -1.65 -14.16
N GLU A 90 -7.30 -2.66 -13.30
CA GLU A 90 -6.43 -2.64 -12.11
C GLU A 90 -4.95 -2.60 -12.52
N ALA A 91 -4.57 -3.36 -13.55
CA ALA A 91 -3.22 -3.34 -14.10
C ALA A 91 -2.87 -1.94 -14.63
N ALA A 92 -3.75 -1.32 -15.40
CA ALA A 92 -3.56 0.04 -15.91
C ALA A 92 -3.40 1.04 -14.76
N GLY A 93 -4.26 0.96 -13.74
CA GLY A 93 -4.17 1.79 -12.54
C GLY A 93 -2.83 1.64 -11.81
N CYS A 94 -2.32 0.41 -11.69
CA CYS A 94 -1.00 0.15 -11.10
C CYS A 94 0.14 0.77 -11.91
N TYR A 95 0.17 0.56 -13.23
CA TYR A 95 1.22 1.12 -14.08
C TYR A 95 1.18 2.65 -14.13
N SER A 96 0.01 3.28 -14.22
CA SER A 96 -0.11 4.74 -14.15
C SER A 96 0.40 5.31 -12.82
N ARG A 97 0.08 4.65 -11.70
CA ARG A 97 0.59 5.03 -10.38
C ARG A 97 2.10 4.82 -10.24
N ALA A 98 2.66 3.83 -10.94
CA ALA A 98 4.10 3.58 -10.97
C ALA A 98 4.83 4.70 -11.72
N LEU A 99 4.30 5.12 -12.87
CA LEU A 99 4.84 6.23 -13.67
C LEU A 99 4.90 7.54 -12.86
N GLN A 100 3.89 7.82 -12.03
CA GLN A 100 3.87 8.99 -11.13
C GLN A 100 4.92 8.95 -10.01
N ARG A 101 5.51 7.79 -9.75
CA ARG A 101 6.46 7.53 -8.65
C ARG A 101 7.83 7.12 -9.16
N MET A 102 8.12 7.41 -10.42
CA MET A 102 9.41 7.11 -11.01
C MET A 102 10.51 7.86 -10.26
N PRO A 103 11.61 7.18 -9.89
CA PRO A 103 12.79 7.88 -9.42
C PRO A 103 13.32 8.80 -10.53
N GLU A 104 13.98 9.90 -10.15
CA GLU A 104 14.67 10.76 -11.13
C GLU A 104 15.65 9.90 -11.94
N ALA A 105 15.69 10.14 -13.25
CA ALA A 105 16.22 9.19 -14.22
C ALA A 105 17.73 8.98 -14.06
N ASP A 106 18.09 7.83 -13.47
CA ASP A 106 19.38 7.16 -13.66
C ASP A 106 19.21 5.95 -14.59
N GLY A 107 20.30 5.23 -14.91
CA GLY A 107 20.24 4.11 -15.87
C GLY A 107 19.23 3.01 -15.52
N ALA A 108 19.01 2.73 -14.23
CA ALA A 108 18.02 1.76 -13.78
C ALA A 108 16.60 2.32 -13.84
N GLY A 109 16.42 3.61 -13.53
CA GLY A 109 15.18 4.35 -13.70
C GLY A 109 14.70 4.35 -15.16
N SER A 110 15.59 4.53 -16.14
CA SER A 110 15.23 4.50 -17.56
C SER A 110 14.69 3.14 -18.03
N GLN A 111 15.28 2.03 -17.57
CA GLN A 111 14.80 0.69 -17.92
C GLN A 111 13.41 0.40 -17.35
N LEU A 112 13.18 0.79 -16.08
CA LEU A 112 11.87 0.66 -15.44
C LEU A 112 10.81 1.52 -16.15
N LEU A 113 11.17 2.73 -16.59
CA LEU A 113 10.28 3.63 -17.31
C LEU A 113 9.80 3.00 -18.62
N VAL A 114 10.72 2.48 -19.43
CA VAL A 114 10.40 1.79 -20.69
C VAL A 114 9.47 0.59 -20.42
N ALA A 115 9.80 -0.23 -19.42
CA ALA A 115 8.99 -1.41 -19.09
C ALA A 115 7.56 -1.03 -18.66
N LEU A 116 7.40 0.04 -17.88
CA LEU A 116 6.08 0.53 -17.45
C LEU A 116 5.26 1.03 -18.64
N LEU A 117 5.85 1.80 -19.55
CA LEU A 117 5.17 2.32 -20.73
C LEU A 117 4.73 1.21 -21.69
N LEU A 118 5.59 0.21 -21.92
CA LEU A 118 5.25 -0.94 -22.76
C LEU A 118 4.14 -1.80 -22.13
N ASN A 119 4.21 -2.05 -20.82
CA ASN A 119 3.16 -2.80 -20.12
C ASN A 119 1.82 -2.04 -20.12
N LEU A 120 1.84 -0.72 -19.95
CA LEU A 120 0.63 0.10 -20.03
C LEU A 120 0.07 0.14 -21.46
N SER A 121 0.94 0.20 -22.47
CA SER A 121 0.55 0.08 -23.88
C SER A 121 -0.18 -1.24 -24.16
N ALA A 122 0.42 -2.37 -23.76
CA ALA A 122 -0.19 -3.69 -23.90
C ALA A 122 -1.53 -3.81 -23.14
N THR A 123 -1.63 -3.18 -21.97
CA THR A 123 -2.87 -3.14 -21.18
C THR A 123 -3.96 -2.34 -21.88
N HIS A 124 -3.63 -1.18 -22.45
CA HIS A 124 -4.59 -0.40 -23.24
C HIS A 124 -5.06 -1.12 -24.49
N MET A 125 -4.22 -1.95 -25.13
CA MET A 125 -4.67 -2.83 -26.21
C MET A 125 -5.70 -3.85 -25.74
N ARG A 126 -5.55 -4.41 -24.54
CA ARG A 126 -6.53 -5.34 -23.95
C ARG A 126 -7.85 -4.67 -23.57
N LEU A 127 -7.81 -3.38 -23.26
CA LEU A 127 -8.97 -2.54 -22.93
C LEU A 127 -9.65 -1.91 -24.16
N ASP A 128 -9.21 -2.26 -25.39
CA ASP A 128 -9.69 -1.65 -26.64
C ASP A 128 -9.51 -0.11 -26.69
N GLN A 129 -8.36 0.37 -26.18
CA GLN A 129 -7.98 1.78 -26.14
C GLN A 129 -6.75 2.06 -27.00
N PRO A 130 -6.83 1.88 -28.34
CA PRO A 130 -5.67 1.90 -29.22
C PRO A 130 -4.93 3.24 -29.25
N ALA A 131 -5.64 4.36 -29.13
CA ALA A 131 -5.03 5.68 -29.10
C ALA A 131 -4.09 5.86 -27.88
N ARG A 132 -4.51 5.36 -26.71
CA ARG A 132 -3.69 5.39 -25.49
C ARG A 132 -2.53 4.40 -25.58
N ALA A 133 -2.78 3.22 -26.15
CA ALA A 133 -1.73 2.23 -26.37
C ALA A 133 -0.59 2.78 -27.26
N LEU A 134 -0.96 3.44 -28.36
CA LEU A 134 0.00 4.08 -29.26
C LEU A 134 0.80 5.18 -28.57
N HIS A 135 0.13 6.01 -27.77
CA HIS A 135 0.81 7.08 -27.02
C HIS A 135 1.87 6.52 -26.07
N CYS A 136 1.54 5.46 -25.31
CA CYS A 136 2.49 4.80 -24.41
C CYS A 136 3.65 4.15 -25.17
N ALA A 137 3.39 3.47 -26.30
CA ALA A 137 4.42 2.86 -27.12
C ALA A 137 5.38 3.90 -27.72
N ALA A 138 4.85 5.01 -28.23
CA ALA A 138 5.65 6.11 -28.75
C ALA A 138 6.54 6.73 -27.66
N ALA A 139 5.99 6.96 -26.46
CA ALA A 139 6.76 7.44 -25.32
C ALA A 139 7.90 6.49 -24.93
N ALA A 140 7.67 5.17 -25.00
CA ALA A 140 8.70 4.18 -24.66
C ALA A 140 9.90 4.22 -25.63
N THR A 141 9.67 4.58 -26.90
CA THR A 141 10.73 4.67 -27.91
C THR A 141 11.55 5.96 -27.85
N ALA A 142 11.10 6.95 -27.06
CA ALA A 142 11.70 8.27 -26.96
C ALA A 142 12.64 8.43 -25.75
N ILE A 143 12.89 7.35 -24.99
CA ILE A 143 13.76 7.28 -23.81
C ILE A 143 15.13 6.77 -24.22
#